data_AF-A0A1C7IET0-F1
#
_entry.id   AF-A0A1C7IET0-F1
#
_cell.length_a   1.000
_cell.length_b   1.000
_cell.length_c   1.000
_cell.angle_alpha   90.00
_cell.angle_beta   90.00
_cell.angle_gamma   90.00
#
_symmetry.space_group_name_H-M   'P 1'
#
loop_
_entity.id
_entity.type
_entity.pdbx_description
1 polymer ?
#
loop_
_entity_poly.entity_id
_entity_poly.type
_entity_poly.pdbx_seq_one_letter_code
_entity_poly.pdbx_strand_id
1 'polypeptide(L)'
;MSESKQDYFRCVVETRDNKIPQTEYPTIVLPLPDGTSLRAVAIDDENFPAINVYWDTEKPEIAEPICFAEYNPERGPCHEVCIGAYQSDKDDTVYYKPYMAERESNE
;
A
#
# COMPACT_ATOMS: atom_id res chain seq x y z
N MET A 1 -1.13 -5.83 34.84
CA MET A 1 -2.10 -5.84 33.72
C MET A 1 -2.09 -4.46 33.07
N SER A 2 -1.32 -4.31 31.99
CA SER A 2 -1.64 -3.50 30.80
C SER A 2 -0.36 -3.47 29.95
N GLU A 3 -0.18 -4.44 29.07
CA GLU A 3 0.79 -4.30 27.98
C GLU A 3 0.27 -3.20 27.05
N SER A 4 1.02 -2.12 26.96
CA SER A 4 0.74 -0.99 26.09
C SER A 4 0.89 -1.41 24.64
N LYS A 5 -0.18 -1.27 23.85
CA LYS A 5 -0.28 -1.53 22.40
C LYS A 5 0.59 -0.60 21.52
N GLN A 6 1.78 -0.22 21.96
CA GLN A 6 2.66 0.74 21.25
C GLN A 6 3.88 0.11 20.57
N ASP A 7 4.10 -1.20 20.70
CA ASP A 7 5.27 -1.88 20.12
C ASP A 7 5.05 -2.50 18.73
N TYR A 8 3.94 -2.21 18.04
CA TYR A 8 3.67 -2.80 16.70
C TYR A 8 4.35 -2.06 15.53
N PHE A 9 5.20 -1.06 15.80
CA PHE A 9 5.92 -0.28 14.78
C PHE A 9 7.44 -0.40 14.89
N ARG A 10 7.96 -1.59 15.13
CA ARG A 10 9.41 -1.81 15.10
C ARG A 10 9.89 -2.01 13.66
N CYS A 11 10.41 -0.94 13.07
CA CYS A 11 11.29 -1.00 11.91
C CYS A 11 12.47 -1.91 12.27
N VAL A 12 12.54 -3.12 11.70
CA VAL A 12 13.67 -4.03 11.89
C VAL A 12 14.66 -3.76 10.78
N VAL A 13 15.70 -2.96 11.08
CA VAL A 13 16.88 -2.88 10.23
C VAL A 13 18.08 -3.30 11.07
N GLU A 14 18.43 -4.58 10.99
CA GLU A 14 19.76 -5.05 11.33
C GLU A 14 20.35 -5.75 10.10
N THR A 15 21.17 -5.04 9.34
CA THR A 15 22.06 -5.67 8.37
C THR A 15 23.49 -5.17 8.58
N ARG A 16 24.34 -6.09 9.07
CA ARG A 16 25.79 -6.00 8.97
C ARG A 16 26.16 -6.33 7.52
N ASP A 17 26.19 -5.36 6.63
CA ASP A 17 27.08 -5.33 5.46
C ASP A 17 26.81 -4.08 4.62
N ASN A 18 27.89 -3.33 4.38
CA ASN A 18 27.92 -1.96 3.88
C ASN A 18 27.71 -1.92 2.34
N LYS A 19 26.49 -2.20 1.86
CA LYS A 19 26.06 -1.89 0.48
C LYS A 19 25.04 -0.75 0.52
N ILE A 20 25.20 0.19 -0.41
CA ILE A 20 24.39 1.39 -0.67
C ILE A 20 22.92 1.15 -0.25
N PRO A 21 22.29 2.01 0.57
CA PRO A 21 20.94 1.77 1.05
C PRO A 21 20.03 1.80 -0.17
N GLN A 22 19.61 0.61 -0.60
CA GLN A 22 18.37 0.46 -1.34
C GLN A 22 17.35 1.10 -0.41
N THR A 23 16.81 2.26 -0.77
CA THR A 23 15.83 2.98 0.04
C THR A 23 14.61 2.08 0.13
N GLU A 24 14.62 1.18 1.11
CA GLU A 24 13.50 0.32 1.42
C GLU A 24 12.39 1.25 1.89
N TYR A 25 11.38 1.39 1.05
CA TYR A 25 10.17 2.13 1.38
C TYR A 25 9.64 1.69 2.75
N PRO A 26 9.16 2.64 3.57
CA PRO A 26 8.52 2.29 4.84
C PRO A 26 7.46 1.22 4.62
N THR A 27 7.57 0.12 5.38
CA THR A 27 6.78 -1.10 5.15
C THR A 27 6.16 -1.58 6.45
N ILE A 28 4.90 -2.03 6.37
CA ILE A 28 4.22 -2.77 7.44
C ILE A 28 3.80 -4.13 6.90
N VAL A 29 3.98 -5.17 7.71
CA VAL A 29 3.59 -6.55 7.39
C VAL A 29 2.59 -7.04 8.43
N LEU A 30 1.49 -7.63 7.96
CA LEU A 30 0.44 -8.23 8.76
C LEU A 30 0.31 -9.72 8.42
N PRO A 31 0.78 -10.63 9.29
CA PRO A 31 0.58 -12.07 9.10
C PRO A 31 -0.90 -12.46 9.10
N LEU A 32 -1.29 -13.37 8.21
CA LEU A 32 -2.64 -13.90 8.09
C LEU A 32 -2.74 -15.31 8.70
N PRO A 33 -3.96 -15.77 9.09
CA PRO A 33 -4.15 -17.08 9.72
C PRO A 33 -3.77 -18.29 8.84
N ASP A 34 -3.76 -18.12 7.52
CA ASP A 34 -3.42 -19.17 6.55
C ASP A 34 -1.89 -19.29 6.31
N GLY A 35 -1.08 -18.49 7.01
CA GLY A 35 0.37 -18.45 6.88
C GLY A 35 0.87 -17.46 5.83
N THR A 36 -0.01 -16.85 5.04
CA THR A 36 0.34 -15.75 4.11
C THR A 36 0.48 -14.42 4.87
N SER A 37 0.81 -13.33 4.18
CA SER A 37 0.90 -12.00 4.80
C SER A 37 0.37 -10.90 3.89
N LEU A 38 -0.21 -9.86 4.49
CA LEU A 38 -0.42 -8.59 3.80
C LEU A 38 0.77 -7.69 4.06
N ARG A 39 1.26 -7.02 3.02
CA ARG A 39 2.34 -6.05 3.13
C ARG A 39 1.90 -4.73 2.54
N ALA A 40 1.96 -3.65 3.31
CA ALA A 40 1.72 -2.30 2.79
C ALA A 40 3.04 -1.53 2.73
N VAL A 41 3.29 -0.88 1.60
CA VAL A 41 4.54 -0.20 1.27
C VAL A 41 4.23 1.26 0.92
N ALA A 42 4.87 2.21 1.59
CA ALA A 42 4.70 3.64 1.35
C ALA A 42 5.68 4.11 0.27
N ILE A 43 5.18 4.26 -0.96
CA ILE A 43 5.91 4.70 -2.14
C ILE A 43 6.00 6.23 -2.13
N ASP A 44 7.23 6.76 -2.11
CA ASP A 44 7.53 8.20 -2.08
C ASP A 44 7.79 8.81 -3.47
N ASP A 45 7.05 8.34 -4.48
CA ASP A 45 7.13 8.92 -5.83
C ASP A 45 6.85 10.43 -5.81
N GLU A 46 7.66 11.21 -6.52
CA GLU A 46 7.59 12.67 -6.52
C GLU A 46 6.27 13.20 -7.11
N ASN A 47 5.66 12.44 -8.03
CA ASN A 47 4.46 12.84 -8.77
C ASN A 47 3.21 12.12 -8.25
N PHE A 48 3.36 10.84 -7.90
CA PHE A 48 2.26 9.95 -7.55
C PHE A 48 2.55 9.14 -6.27
N PRO A 49 2.76 9.79 -5.10
CA PRO A 49 3.06 9.07 -3.87
C PRO A 49 1.86 8.19 -3.47
N ALA A 50 2.14 6.98 -3.00
CA ALA A 50 1.12 5.96 -2.82
C ALA A 50 1.39 5.03 -1.63
N ILE A 51 0.34 4.34 -1.19
CA ILE A 51 0.45 3.15 -0.34
C ILE A 51 -0.02 1.97 -1.17
N ASN A 52 0.90 1.06 -1.50
CA ASN A 52 0.60 -0.17 -2.22
C ASN A 52 0.45 -1.31 -1.23
N VAL A 53 -0.59 -2.13 -1.41
CA VAL A 53 -0.84 -3.32 -0.60
C VAL A 53 -0.61 -4.56 -1.46
N TYR A 54 0.21 -5.47 -0.95
CA TYR A 54 0.56 -6.74 -1.55
C TYR A 54 0.01 -7.89 -0.71
N TRP A 55 -0.24 -9.01 -1.37
CA TRP A 55 -0.54 -10.28 -0.70
C TRP A 55 0.62 -11.24 -0.94
N ASP A 56 1.49 -11.36 0.06
CA ASP A 56 2.66 -12.22 0.02
C ASP A 56 2.24 -13.66 0.29
N THR A 57 2.37 -14.51 -0.72
CA THR A 57 2.12 -15.95 -0.63
C THR A 57 3.41 -16.72 -0.87
N GLU A 58 3.42 -18.02 -0.61
CA GLU A 58 4.53 -18.90 -1.00
C GLU A 58 4.74 -18.98 -2.52
N LYS A 59 3.77 -18.49 -3.31
CA LYS A 59 3.85 -18.43 -4.76
C LYS A 59 4.37 -17.04 -5.17
N PRO A 60 5.61 -16.95 -5.70
CA PRO A 60 6.21 -15.68 -6.12
C PRO A 60 5.53 -15.07 -7.36
N GLU A 61 4.53 -15.75 -7.92
CA GLU A 61 3.79 -15.38 -9.13
C GLU A 61 2.86 -14.17 -8.91
N ILE A 62 2.55 -13.83 -7.66
CA ILE A 62 1.74 -12.66 -7.27
C ILE A 62 2.69 -11.56 -6.78
N ALA A 63 3.45 -10.97 -7.70
CA ALA A 63 4.39 -9.89 -7.39
C ALA A 63 3.75 -8.49 -7.44
N GLU A 64 2.50 -8.40 -7.92
CA GLU A 64 1.79 -7.15 -8.12
C GLU A 64 0.95 -6.76 -6.89
N PRO A 65 0.72 -5.45 -6.66
CA PRO A 65 -0.16 -5.01 -5.60
C PRO A 65 -1.60 -5.50 -5.85
N ILE A 66 -2.31 -5.86 -4.79
CA ILE A 66 -3.73 -6.21 -4.85
C ILE A 66 -4.63 -4.97 -4.76
N CYS A 67 -4.16 -3.90 -4.13
CA CYS A 67 -4.82 -2.59 -4.10
C CYS A 67 -3.85 -1.48 -3.71
N PHE A 68 -4.26 -0.24 -3.90
CA PHE A 68 -3.48 0.94 -3.54
C PHE A 68 -4.35 2.16 -3.22
N ALA A 69 -3.74 3.11 -2.52
CA ALA A 69 -4.21 4.49 -2.43
C ALA A 69 -3.10 5.41 -2.93
N GLU A 70 -3.40 6.26 -3.91
CA GLU A 70 -2.42 7.10 -4.60
C GLU A 70 -2.88 8.55 -4.58
N TYR A 71 -1.94 9.46 -4.34
CA TYR A 71 -2.13 10.86 -4.67
C TYR A 71 -1.93 11.08 -6.17
N ASN A 72 -2.99 11.42 -6.89
CA ASN A 72 -2.99 11.70 -8.31
C ASN A 72 -3.39 13.16 -8.60
N PRO A 73 -2.42 14.05 -8.84
CA PRO A 73 -2.69 15.48 -9.08
C PRO A 73 -3.47 15.74 -10.38
N GLU A 74 -3.50 14.80 -11.32
CA GLU A 74 -4.22 14.93 -12.59
C GLU A 74 -5.74 14.85 -12.43
N ARG A 75 -6.22 14.45 -11.24
CA ARG A 75 -7.66 14.31 -10.91
C ARG A 75 -8.31 15.60 -10.40
N GLY A 76 -7.55 16.69 -10.29
CA GLY A 76 -8.04 18.01 -9.95
C GLY A 76 -8.17 18.27 -8.43
N PRO A 77 -8.38 19.54 -8.02
CA PRO A 77 -8.13 20.05 -6.66
C PRO A 77 -9.07 19.53 -5.55
N CYS A 78 -9.95 18.57 -5.86
CA CYS A 78 -10.89 17.98 -4.88
C CYS A 78 -10.85 16.44 -4.87
N HIS A 79 -10.06 15.83 -5.75
CA HIS A 79 -10.04 14.38 -5.97
C HIS A 79 -8.61 13.84 -6.10
N GLU A 80 -7.67 14.50 -5.42
CA GLU A 80 -6.25 14.19 -5.53
C GLU A 80 -5.91 12.84 -4.91
N VAL A 81 -6.75 12.23 -4.06
CA VAL A 81 -6.54 10.84 -3.61
C VAL A 81 -7.49 9.91 -4.34
N CYS A 82 -6.92 8.92 -5.03
CA CYS A 82 -7.64 7.84 -5.67
C CYS A 82 -7.33 6.50 -5.00
N ILE A 83 -8.29 5.58 -5.08
CA ILE A 83 -8.14 4.20 -4.63
C ILE A 83 -8.27 3.26 -5.81
N GLY A 84 -7.37 2.29 -5.88
CA GLY A 84 -7.30 1.29 -6.95
C GLY A 84 -7.33 -0.13 -6.40
N ALA A 85 -7.96 -1.05 -7.11
CA ALA A 85 -7.93 -2.49 -6.79
C ALA A 85 -7.72 -3.34 -8.04
N TYR A 86 -6.89 -4.36 -7.90
CA TYR A 86 -6.56 -5.33 -8.94
C TYR A 86 -7.29 -6.65 -8.71
N GLN A 87 -7.39 -7.44 -9.76
CA GLN A 87 -7.94 -8.80 -9.71
C GLN A 87 -6.98 -9.72 -10.45
N SER A 88 -6.71 -10.91 -9.89
CA SER A 88 -5.64 -11.80 -10.36
C SER A 88 -5.76 -12.29 -11.80
N ASP A 89 -6.94 -12.21 -12.41
CA ASP A 89 -7.23 -12.63 -13.79
C ASP A 89 -7.39 -11.45 -14.75
N LYS A 90 -6.91 -10.26 -14.37
CA LYS A 90 -7.02 -9.01 -15.14
C LYS A 90 -5.69 -8.27 -15.09
N ASP A 91 -5.23 -7.83 -16.25
CA ASP A 91 -3.98 -7.06 -16.36
C ASP A 91 -4.17 -5.59 -15.93
N ASP A 92 -5.40 -5.07 -16.05
CA ASP A 92 -5.74 -3.68 -15.69
C ASP A 92 -6.40 -3.58 -14.30
N THR A 93 -6.30 -2.39 -13.68
CA THR A 93 -7.01 -2.07 -12.44
C THR A 93 -8.53 -2.18 -12.64
N VAL A 94 -9.17 -3.10 -11.90
CA VAL A 94 -10.61 -3.40 -12.04
C VAL A 94 -11.48 -2.31 -11.41
N TYR A 95 -10.96 -1.61 -10.41
CA TYR A 95 -11.62 -0.48 -9.79
C TYR A 95 -10.64 0.66 -9.60
N TYR A 96 -10.96 1.84 -10.12
CA TYR A 96 -10.19 3.06 -9.87
C TYR A 96 -11.12 4.27 -9.78
N LYS A 97 -11.17 4.91 -8.61
CA LYS A 97 -12.03 6.08 -8.35
C LYS A 97 -11.39 7.01 -7.33
N PRO A 98 -11.77 8.31 -7.33
CA PRO A 98 -11.49 9.20 -6.22
C PRO A 98 -11.99 8.61 -4.89
N TYR A 99 -11.20 8.74 -3.82
CA TYR A 99 -11.61 8.33 -2.48
C TYR A 99 -12.83 9.14 -2.01
N MET A 100 -12.80 10.45 -2.26
CA MET A 100 -13.96 11.32 -2.03
C MET A 100 -14.92 11.16 -3.21
N ALA A 101 -15.97 10.37 -3.03
CA ALA A 101 -17.14 10.46 -3.88
C ALA A 101 -17.70 11.89 -3.78
N GLU A 102 -18.13 12.48 -4.89
CA GLU A 102 -18.96 13.68 -4.83
C GLU A 102 -20.10 13.36 -3.85
N ARG A 103 -20.12 14.03 -2.69
CA ARG A 103 -21.37 14.10 -1.94
C ARG A 103 -22.28 14.79 -2.93
N GLU A 104 -23.24 14.08 -3.50
CA GLU A 104 -24.29 14.75 -4.26
C GLU A 104 -24.81 15.85 -3.34
N SER A 105 -24.41 17.08 -3.64
CA SER A 105 -25.00 18.26 -3.06
C SER A 105 -26.39 18.28 -3.68
N ASN A 106 -27.29 17.50 -3.10
CA ASN A 106 -28.71 17.75 -3.25
C ASN A 106 -28.90 19.14 -2.69
N GLU A 107 -29.02 20.10 -3.61
CA GLU A 107 -29.42 21.49 -3.38
C GLU A 107 -30.63 21.58 -2.43
#